data_AF-A0A9D5VGB5-F1
#
_entry.id   AF-A0A9D5VGB5-F1
#
_cell.length_a   1.000
_cell.length_b   1.000
_cell.length_c   1.000
_cell.angle_alpha   90.00
_cell.angle_beta   90.00
_cell.angle_gamma   90.00
#
_symmetry.space_group_name_H-M   'P 1'
#
loop_
_entity.id
_entity.type
_entity.pdbx_description
1 polymer ?
#
loop_
_entity_poly.entity_id
_entity_poly.type
_entity_poly.pdbx_seq_one_letter_code
_entity_poly.pdbx_strand_id
1 'polypeptide(L)'
;MHMRLDLAIARNVHLNWELKLESLEQSGQGDIALQTHENCELGLWLHNVGVEKYGSDDTIHELIRTHKRFHKSAESVIANLKSPHPGPKLAMAEVRNMSRDIILLLTRMELRALENNRSSEALPPPPPLRRLLSRLFDGPQFATPEDYKILEISHARLQHLRWTLAMPDAFRNWGHNAILEPAETCALGVWIHAVGMRRHQDVPAIATLDEMHKAFHDKATATILALRKHNGPMADQAYREMLELSRETIYLLAMLEFQLLDTDSIARTASILDDAKP
;
A
#
# COMPACT_ATOMS: atom_id res chain seq x y z
N MET A 1 -8.86 -18.13 -21.83
CA MET A 1 -9.39 -17.89 -20.47
C MET A 1 -8.71 -16.64 -19.95
N HIS A 2 -9.37 -15.47 -19.95
CA HIS A 2 -8.74 -14.21 -19.54
C HIS A 2 -8.57 -14.18 -18.02
N MET A 3 -7.31 -14.16 -17.57
CA MET A 3 -6.98 -14.00 -16.16
C MET A 3 -7.28 -12.56 -15.75
N ARG A 4 -8.31 -12.37 -14.92
CA ARG A 4 -8.56 -11.07 -14.27
C ARG A 4 -7.54 -10.92 -13.14
N LEU A 5 -6.47 -10.17 -13.40
CA LEU A 5 -5.56 -9.73 -12.33
C LEU A 5 -6.40 -9.04 -11.24
N ASP A 6 -6.24 -9.50 -10.00
CA ASP A 6 -6.78 -8.82 -8.82
C ASP A 6 -5.88 -7.62 -8.46
N LEU A 7 -6.42 -6.62 -7.76
CA LEU A 7 -5.68 -5.44 -7.30
C LEU A 7 -4.44 -5.81 -6.48
N ALA A 8 -4.51 -6.92 -5.73
CA ALA A 8 -3.36 -7.47 -5.01
C ALA A 8 -2.25 -7.95 -5.97
N ILE A 9 -2.60 -8.63 -7.06
CA ILE A 9 -1.62 -9.07 -8.07
C ILE A 9 -1.03 -7.85 -8.78
N ALA A 10 -1.86 -6.87 -9.14
CA ALA A 10 -1.42 -5.64 -9.81
C ALA A 10 -0.40 -4.87 -8.94
N ARG A 11 -0.64 -4.82 -7.63
CA ARG A 11 0.27 -4.26 -6.63
C ARG A 11 1.61 -5.01 -6.58
N ASN A 12 1.58 -6.35 -6.49
CA ASN A 12 2.78 -7.18 -6.39
C ASN A 12 3.64 -7.12 -7.65
N VAL A 13 3.00 -7.15 -8.83
CA VAL A 13 3.64 -6.95 -10.13
C VAL A 13 4.39 -5.62 -10.18
N HIS A 14 3.76 -4.54 -9.70
CA HIS A 14 4.38 -3.22 -9.68
C HIS A 14 5.58 -3.15 -8.72
N LEU A 15 5.44 -3.67 -7.50
CA LEU A 15 6.52 -3.71 -6.52
C LEU A 15 7.73 -4.52 -7.03
N ASN A 16 7.48 -5.67 -7.65
CA ASN A 16 8.53 -6.47 -8.28
C ASN A 16 9.29 -5.67 -9.35
N TRP A 17 8.57 -4.88 -10.15
CA TRP A 17 9.18 -4.04 -11.17
C TRP A 17 10.06 -2.94 -10.54
N GLU A 18 9.56 -2.25 -9.51
CA GLU A 18 10.34 -1.25 -8.76
C GLU A 18 11.62 -1.86 -8.17
N LEU A 19 11.52 -3.01 -7.49
CA LEU A 19 12.66 -3.68 -6.86
C LEU A 19 13.73 -4.09 -7.90
N LYS A 20 13.31 -4.53 -9.08
CA LYS A 20 14.25 -4.80 -10.18
C LYS A 20 15.02 -3.54 -10.56
N LEU A 21 14.33 -2.40 -10.69
CA LEU A 21 14.95 -1.11 -11.03
C LEU A 21 15.91 -0.63 -9.93
N GLU A 22 15.54 -0.80 -8.67
CA GLU A 22 16.43 -0.50 -7.55
C GLU A 22 17.69 -1.37 -7.55
N SER A 23 17.53 -2.68 -7.79
CA SER A 23 18.67 -3.60 -7.91
C SER A 23 19.61 -3.19 -9.05
N LEU A 24 19.05 -2.76 -10.19
CA LEU A 24 19.82 -2.28 -11.32
C LEU A 24 20.59 -0.98 -10.99
N GLU A 25 19.97 -0.04 -10.25
CA GLU A 25 20.62 1.19 -9.81
C GLU A 25 21.76 0.94 -8.81
N GLN A 26 21.58 0.00 -7.88
CA GLN A 26 22.55 -0.29 -6.84
C GLN A 26 23.74 -1.12 -7.33
N SER A 27 23.48 -2.15 -8.14
CA SER A 27 24.52 -3.10 -8.57
C SER A 27 25.13 -2.76 -9.93
N GLY A 28 24.44 -1.93 -10.74
CA GLY A 28 24.76 -1.75 -12.16
C GLY A 28 24.61 -3.02 -13.00
N GLN A 29 24.09 -4.11 -12.40
CA GLN A 29 23.92 -5.41 -13.01
C GLN A 29 22.44 -5.76 -13.08
N GLY A 30 22.07 -6.45 -14.16
CA GLY A 30 20.69 -6.81 -14.46
C GLY A 30 20.25 -6.24 -15.80
N ASP A 31 19.28 -6.91 -16.41
CA ASP A 31 18.59 -6.41 -17.58
C ASP A 31 17.12 -6.22 -17.22
N ILE A 32 16.64 -4.99 -17.35
CA ILE A 32 15.21 -4.69 -17.25
C ILE A 32 14.79 -4.34 -18.66
N ALA A 33 14.01 -5.23 -19.26
CA ALA A 33 13.31 -4.92 -20.48
C ALA A 33 12.37 -3.73 -20.21
N LEU A 34 12.79 -2.55 -20.68
CA LEU A 34 12.00 -1.32 -20.61
C LEU A 34 10.77 -1.48 -21.50
N GLN A 35 9.70 -1.99 -20.92
CA GLN A 35 8.39 -1.93 -21.51
C GLN A 35 7.83 -0.51 -21.34
N THR A 36 7.06 -0.06 -22.33
CA THR A 36 6.28 1.17 -22.17
C THR A 36 5.23 0.98 -21.07
N HIS A 37 4.76 2.08 -20.50
CA HIS A 37 3.69 2.06 -19.47
C HIS A 37 2.39 1.37 -19.92
N GLU A 38 2.17 1.16 -21.22
CA GLU A 38 1.01 0.45 -21.77
C GLU A 38 1.27 -1.05 -21.92
N ASN A 39 2.55 -1.44 -22.07
CA ASN A 39 2.97 -2.81 -22.37
C ASN A 39 3.54 -3.55 -21.17
N CYS A 40 3.72 -2.90 -20.02
CA CYS A 40 4.04 -3.60 -18.78
C CYS A 40 2.80 -4.31 -18.22
N GLU A 41 3.01 -5.30 -17.35
CA GLU A 41 1.92 -6.11 -16.79
C GLU A 41 0.84 -5.26 -16.09
N LEU A 42 1.23 -4.24 -15.31
CA LEU A 42 0.28 -3.29 -14.72
C LEU A 42 -0.43 -2.46 -15.79
N GLY A 43 0.30 -2.00 -16.82
CA GLY A 43 -0.26 -1.25 -17.95
C GLY A 43 -1.34 -2.03 -18.70
N LEU A 44 -1.02 -3.27 -19.08
CA LEU A 44 -1.94 -4.19 -19.73
C LEU A 44 -3.17 -4.43 -18.85
N TRP A 45 -2.99 -4.60 -17.54
CA TRP A 45 -4.12 -4.72 -16.63
C TRP A 45 -4.97 -3.44 -16.58
N LEU A 46 -4.35 -2.26 -16.45
CA LEU A 46 -5.06 -0.98 -16.40
C LEU A 46 -5.95 -0.78 -17.63
N HIS A 47 -5.41 -1.03 -18.82
CA HIS A 47 -6.13 -0.80 -20.08
C HIS A 47 -7.17 -1.87 -20.40
N ASN A 48 -6.96 -3.13 -20.02
CA ASN A 48 -7.87 -4.22 -20.38
C ASN A 48 -8.93 -4.52 -19.31
N VAL A 49 -8.59 -4.40 -18.02
CA VAL A 49 -9.46 -4.81 -16.90
C VAL A 49 -9.75 -3.63 -15.98
N GLY A 50 -8.73 -2.82 -15.67
CA GLY A 50 -8.81 -1.72 -14.72
C GLY A 50 -9.87 -0.69 -15.13
N VAL A 51 -9.77 -0.16 -16.35
CA VAL A 51 -10.73 0.82 -16.89
C VAL A 51 -12.12 0.22 -17.08
N GLU A 52 -12.23 -1.03 -17.55
CA GLU A 52 -13.54 -1.68 -17.73
C GLU A 52 -14.27 -1.82 -16.38
N LYS A 53 -13.58 -2.29 -15.34
CA LYS A 53 -14.16 -2.59 -14.04
C LYS A 53 -14.31 -1.36 -13.13
N TYR A 54 -13.38 -0.42 -13.20
CA TYR A 54 -13.28 0.71 -12.27
C TYR A 54 -13.35 2.08 -12.96
N GLY A 55 -13.73 2.14 -14.24
CA GLY A 55 -13.73 3.37 -15.05
C GLY A 55 -14.57 4.53 -14.51
N SER A 56 -15.55 4.23 -13.65
CA SER A 56 -16.38 5.22 -12.95
C SER A 56 -15.72 5.83 -11.71
N ASP A 57 -14.61 5.28 -11.23
CA ASP A 57 -13.86 5.79 -10.09
C ASP A 57 -12.67 6.64 -10.56
N ASP A 58 -12.64 7.93 -10.24
CA ASP A 58 -11.54 8.85 -10.60
C ASP A 58 -10.14 8.36 -10.20
N THR A 59 -10.04 7.46 -9.21
CA THR A 59 -8.79 6.83 -8.77
C THR A 59 -8.12 6.02 -9.87
N ILE A 60 -8.86 5.36 -10.77
CA ILE A 60 -8.26 4.61 -11.89
C ILE A 60 -7.55 5.57 -12.86
N HIS A 61 -8.14 6.73 -13.12
CA HIS A 61 -7.60 7.72 -14.04
C HIS A 61 -6.36 8.38 -13.45
N GLU A 62 -6.36 8.63 -12.14
CA GLU A 62 -5.15 9.09 -11.43
C GLU A 62 -4.05 8.02 -11.44
N LEU A 63 -4.41 6.76 -11.20
CA LEU A 63 -3.47 5.64 -11.26
C LEU A 63 -2.79 5.53 -12.64
N ILE A 64 -3.54 5.66 -13.74
CA ILE A 64 -2.99 5.66 -15.10
C ILE A 64 -2.02 6.83 -15.31
N ARG A 65 -2.37 8.04 -14.86
CA ARG A 65 -1.50 9.23 -14.98
C ARG A 65 -0.20 9.06 -14.19
N THR A 66 -0.29 8.61 -12.94
CA THR A 66 0.86 8.40 -12.07
C THR A 66 1.76 7.28 -12.61
N HIS A 67 1.17 6.19 -13.10
CA HIS A 67 1.90 5.09 -13.74
C HIS A 67 2.67 5.53 -14.98
N LYS A 68 2.07 6.35 -15.85
CA LYS A 68 2.75 6.93 -17.01
C LYS A 68 3.95 7.79 -16.60
N ARG A 69 3.79 8.64 -15.57
CA ARG A 69 4.89 9.47 -15.05
C ARG A 69 6.00 8.62 -14.43
N PHE A 70 5.63 7.57 -13.69
CA PHE A 70 6.56 6.61 -13.11
C PHE A 70 7.49 6.01 -14.16
N HIS A 71 6.95 5.48 -15.26
CA HIS A 71 7.77 4.92 -16.35
C HIS A 71 8.70 5.97 -16.98
N LYS A 72 8.24 7.22 -17.15
CA LYS A 72 9.08 8.30 -17.68
C LYS A 72 10.27 8.63 -16.77
N SER A 73 10.07 8.70 -15.45
CA SER A 73 11.19 8.90 -14.52
C SER A 73 12.10 7.67 -14.46
N ALA A 74 11.56 6.45 -14.60
CA ALA A 74 12.36 5.24 -14.65
C ALA A 74 13.24 5.12 -15.91
N GLU A 75 12.73 5.54 -17.07
CA GLU A 75 13.53 5.70 -18.30
C GLU A 75 14.71 6.65 -18.04
N SER A 76 14.48 7.70 -17.25
CA SER A 76 15.52 8.68 -16.89
C SER A 76 16.56 8.07 -15.94
N VAL A 77 16.15 7.21 -14.99
CA VAL A 77 17.08 6.42 -14.17
C VAL A 77 17.99 5.57 -15.07
N ILE A 78 17.41 4.77 -15.97
CA ILE A 78 18.18 3.86 -16.82
C ILE A 78 19.09 4.61 -17.80
N ALA A 79 18.62 5.71 -18.39
CA ALA A 79 19.45 6.56 -19.24
C ALA A 79 20.66 7.13 -18.47
N ASN A 80 20.45 7.56 -17.23
CA ASN A 80 21.52 8.08 -16.37
C ASN A 80 22.48 7.00 -15.88
N LEU A 81 22.04 5.76 -15.66
CA LEU A 81 22.93 4.64 -15.31
C LEU A 81 23.94 4.31 -16.42
N LYS A 82 23.59 4.61 -17.68
CA LYS A 82 24.48 4.44 -18.84
C LYS A 82 25.45 5.62 -19.03
N SER A 83 25.34 6.67 -18.23
CA SER A 83 26.12 7.90 -18.35
C SER A 83 26.91 8.19 -17.06
N PRO A 84 28.16 8.68 -17.11
CA PRO A 84 28.99 8.93 -15.93
C PRO A 84 28.54 10.13 -15.05
N HIS A 85 27.32 10.63 -15.21
CA HIS A 85 26.82 11.81 -14.51
C HIS A 85 26.09 11.48 -13.20
N PRO A 86 26.17 12.34 -12.16
CA PRO A 86 25.56 12.12 -10.85
C PRO A 86 24.01 12.25 -10.80
N GLY A 87 23.33 12.30 -11.96
CA GLY A 87 21.88 12.43 -12.07
C GLY A 87 20.98 11.25 -11.62
N PRO A 88 21.42 9.98 -11.49
CA PRO A 88 20.54 8.85 -11.18
C PRO A 88 19.75 8.97 -9.87
N LYS A 89 20.36 9.57 -8.83
CA LYS A 89 19.78 9.58 -7.48
C LYS A 89 18.48 10.37 -7.37
N LEU A 90 18.39 11.52 -8.04
CA LEU A 90 17.18 12.34 -8.04
C LEU A 90 16.05 11.65 -8.80
N ALA A 91 16.34 11.07 -9.96
CA ALA A 91 15.36 10.34 -10.75
C ALA A 91 14.83 9.10 -9.99
N MET A 92 15.70 8.37 -9.28
CA MET A 92 15.28 7.23 -8.48
C MET A 92 14.40 7.65 -7.29
N ALA A 93 14.69 8.79 -6.66
CA ALA A 93 13.82 9.34 -5.61
C ALA A 93 12.41 9.67 -6.13
N GLU A 94 12.30 10.22 -7.36
CA GLU A 94 10.99 10.44 -8.00
C GLU A 94 10.24 9.14 -8.30
N VAL A 95 10.94 8.13 -8.82
CA VAL A 95 10.38 6.78 -9.07
C VAL A 95 9.80 6.21 -7.77
N ARG A 96 10.60 6.22 -6.69
CA ARG A 96 10.20 5.77 -5.34
C ARG A 96 8.98 6.52 -4.81
N ASN A 97 8.91 7.83 -5.02
CA ASN A 97 7.75 8.62 -4.61
C ASN A 97 6.49 8.25 -5.40
N MET A 98 6.60 8.08 -6.72
CA MET A 98 5.47 7.69 -7.54
C MET A 98 5.03 6.24 -7.33
N SER A 99 5.96 5.33 -6.98
CA SER A 99 5.61 3.96 -6.57
C SER A 99 4.69 3.98 -5.35
N ARG A 100 5.05 4.75 -4.30
CA ARG A 100 4.19 4.93 -3.12
C ARG A 100 2.80 5.43 -3.48
N ASP A 101 2.71 6.39 -4.40
CA ASP A 101 1.43 6.91 -4.88
C ASP A 101 0.62 5.82 -5.61
N ILE A 102 1.25 5.03 -6.49
CA ILE A 102 0.62 3.91 -7.19
C ILE A 102 0.07 2.87 -6.19
N ILE A 103 0.87 2.49 -5.19
CA ILE A 103 0.47 1.54 -4.15
C ILE A 103 -0.70 2.06 -3.31
N LEU A 104 -0.68 3.36 -2.97
CA LEU A 104 -1.77 4.02 -2.27
C LEU A 104 -3.06 4.03 -3.11
N LEU A 105 -2.98 4.34 -4.41
CA LEU A 105 -4.12 4.38 -5.33
C LEU A 105 -4.72 2.98 -5.51
N LEU A 106 -3.89 1.96 -5.74
CA LEU A 106 -4.33 0.55 -5.81
C LEU A 106 -5.02 0.11 -4.50
N THR A 107 -4.46 0.49 -3.35
CA THR A 107 -5.02 0.19 -2.03
C THR A 107 -6.37 0.89 -1.80
N ARG A 108 -6.55 2.12 -2.29
CA ARG A 108 -7.84 2.83 -2.25
C ARG A 108 -8.90 2.15 -3.10
N MET A 109 -8.55 1.74 -4.31
CA MET A 109 -9.46 0.98 -5.18
C MET A 109 -9.87 -0.35 -4.54
N GLU A 110 -8.95 -1.03 -3.86
CA GLU A 110 -9.22 -2.30 -3.18
C GLU A 110 -10.20 -2.12 -2.03
N LEU A 111 -9.97 -1.10 -1.19
CA LEU A 111 -10.87 -0.77 -0.08
C LEU A 111 -12.29 -0.49 -0.59
N ARG A 112 -12.43 0.31 -1.66
CA ARG A 112 -13.73 0.64 -2.25
C ARG A 112 -14.42 -0.57 -2.87
N ALA A 113 -13.68 -1.41 -3.59
CA ALA A 113 -14.24 -2.63 -4.16
C ALA A 113 -14.81 -3.54 -3.06
N LEU A 114 -14.13 -3.67 -1.93
CA LEU A 114 -14.59 -4.44 -0.78
C LEU A 114 -15.81 -3.81 -0.10
N GLU A 115 -15.85 -2.48 0.03
CA GLU A 115 -16.97 -1.76 0.65
C GLU A 115 -18.23 -1.77 -0.23
N ASN A 116 -18.08 -1.67 -1.54
CA ASN A 116 -19.18 -1.78 -2.50
C ASN A 116 -19.78 -3.19 -2.50
N ASN A 117 -18.93 -4.23 -2.46
CA ASN A 117 -19.40 -5.62 -2.38
C ASN A 117 -20.18 -5.88 -1.07
N ARG A 118 -19.71 -5.34 0.06
CA ARG A 118 -20.41 -5.43 1.36
C ARG A 118 -21.73 -4.69 1.39
N SER A 119 -21.86 -3.58 0.67
CA SER A 119 -23.11 -2.82 0.61
C SER A 119 -24.17 -3.53 -0.23
N SER A 120 -23.75 -4.43 -1.13
CA SER A 120 -24.64 -5.25 -1.94
C SER A 120 -25.14 -6.51 -1.21
N GLU A 121 -24.39 -7.01 -0.23
CA GLU A 121 -24.82 -8.11 0.64
C GLU A 121 -25.45 -7.54 1.92
N ALA A 122 -26.76 -7.74 2.14
CA ALA A 122 -27.43 -7.31 3.36
C ALA A 122 -26.86 -8.04 4.59
N LEU A 123 -25.81 -7.50 5.20
CA LEU A 123 -25.14 -8.08 6.35
C LEU A 123 -25.78 -7.60 7.67
N PRO A 124 -25.88 -8.48 8.68
CA PRO A 124 -26.32 -8.10 10.02
C PRO A 124 -25.34 -7.07 10.65
N PRO A 125 -25.81 -6.27 11.63
CA PRO A 125 -25.01 -5.21 12.23
C PRO A 125 -23.70 -5.74 12.83
N PRO A 126 -22.59 -4.98 12.73
CA PRO A 126 -21.29 -5.43 13.19
C PRO A 126 -21.30 -5.69 14.71
N PRO A 127 -20.64 -6.76 15.20
CA PRO A 127 -20.50 -7.00 16.63
C PRO A 127 -19.62 -5.90 17.27
N PRO A 128 -19.75 -5.65 18.59
CA PRO A 128 -18.94 -4.65 19.30
C PRO A 128 -17.44 -4.94 19.14
N LEU A 129 -16.63 -3.89 19.00
CA LEU A 129 -15.17 -3.91 18.74
C LEU A 129 -14.39 -4.93 19.58
N ARG A 130 -14.78 -5.14 20.83
CA ARG A 130 -14.14 -6.09 21.76
C ARG A 130 -14.27 -7.57 21.33
N ARG A 131 -15.32 -7.93 20.57
CA ARG A 131 -15.50 -9.26 19.96
C ARG A 131 -14.88 -9.36 18.55
N LEU A 132 -14.58 -8.22 17.93
CA LEU A 132 -13.93 -8.16 16.63
C LEU A 132 -12.45 -8.49 16.75
N LEU A 133 -11.78 -7.97 17.80
CA LEU A 133 -10.37 -8.29 18.07
C LEU A 133 -10.17 -9.79 18.38
N SER A 134 -11.04 -10.42 19.17
CA SER A 134 -10.93 -11.88 19.37
C SER A 134 -11.17 -12.66 18.08
N ARG A 135 -12.15 -12.29 17.25
CA ARG A 135 -12.44 -12.99 15.98
C ARG A 135 -11.46 -12.71 14.84
N LEU A 136 -10.83 -11.54 14.81
CA LEU A 136 -9.80 -11.20 13.82
C LEU A 136 -8.50 -11.99 14.05
N PHE A 137 -8.26 -12.42 15.30
CA PHE A 137 -7.06 -13.19 15.67
C PHE A 137 -7.34 -14.66 16.09
N ASP A 138 -8.61 -15.07 16.23
CA ASP A 138 -9.01 -16.48 16.45
C ASP A 138 -9.19 -17.28 15.14
N GLY A 139 -9.30 -16.61 13.99
CA GLY A 139 -9.31 -17.23 12.66
C GLY A 139 -10.55 -18.08 12.29
N PRO A 140 -10.84 -18.29 10.99
CA PRO A 140 -11.77 -19.34 10.59
C PRO A 140 -11.15 -20.71 10.92
N GLN A 141 -11.86 -21.58 11.65
CA GLN A 141 -11.39 -22.89 12.14
C GLN A 141 -10.88 -23.88 11.07
N PHE A 142 -10.74 -23.46 9.81
CA PHE A 142 -10.37 -24.26 8.65
C PHE A 142 -9.20 -23.69 7.81
N ALA A 143 -8.59 -22.55 8.16
CA ALA A 143 -7.42 -22.02 7.44
C ALA A 143 -6.09 -22.56 8.02
N THR A 144 -5.08 -22.74 7.19
CA THR A 144 -3.76 -23.22 7.62
C THR A 144 -2.94 -22.08 8.26
N PRO A 145 -1.98 -22.35 9.18
CA PRO A 145 -1.12 -21.33 9.81
C PRO A 145 -0.41 -20.34 8.85
N GLU A 146 -0.25 -20.72 7.58
CA GLU A 146 0.39 -19.90 6.54
C GLU A 146 -0.59 -18.91 5.89
N ASP A 147 -1.86 -19.28 5.70
CA ASP A 147 -2.91 -18.40 5.17
C ASP A 147 -3.20 -17.20 6.09
N TYR A 148 -3.00 -17.37 7.40
CA TYR A 148 -3.18 -16.32 8.41
C TYR A 148 -2.23 -15.13 8.26
N LYS A 149 -0.99 -15.37 7.83
CA LYS A 149 0.05 -14.32 7.80
C LYS A 149 -0.25 -13.22 6.77
N ILE A 150 -0.75 -13.62 5.60
CA ILE A 150 -1.04 -12.72 4.47
C ILE A 150 -2.34 -11.96 4.72
N LEU A 151 -3.36 -12.66 5.22
CA LEU A 151 -4.66 -12.06 5.57
C LEU A 151 -4.53 -10.95 6.62
N GLU A 152 -3.55 -11.05 7.53
CA GLU A 152 -3.30 -10.04 8.57
C GLU A 152 -2.71 -8.74 8.02
N ILE A 153 -1.73 -8.80 7.10
CA ILE A 153 -1.02 -7.61 6.59
C ILE A 153 -1.91 -6.83 5.61
N SER A 154 -2.56 -7.51 4.66
CA SER A 154 -3.48 -6.86 3.72
C SER A 154 -4.64 -6.20 4.47
N HIS A 155 -5.16 -6.86 5.52
CA HIS A 155 -6.19 -6.30 6.38
C HIS A 155 -5.68 -5.06 7.15
N ALA A 156 -4.50 -5.14 7.76
CA ALA A 156 -3.91 -4.00 8.48
C ALA A 156 -3.71 -2.79 7.57
N ARG A 157 -3.23 -3.01 6.33
CA ARG A 157 -3.07 -1.96 5.31
C ARG A 157 -4.39 -1.28 4.96
N LEU A 158 -5.44 -2.05 4.72
CA LEU A 158 -6.77 -1.52 4.39
C LEU A 158 -7.42 -0.81 5.59
N GLN A 159 -7.27 -1.35 6.79
CA GLN A 159 -7.78 -0.73 8.01
C GLN A 159 -7.06 0.58 8.33
N HIS A 160 -5.74 0.63 8.13
CA HIS A 160 -4.94 1.85 8.25
C HIS A 160 -5.41 2.91 7.25
N LEU A 161 -5.58 2.55 5.96
CA LEU A 161 -6.11 3.47 4.96
C LEU A 161 -7.50 3.98 5.36
N ARG A 162 -8.41 3.11 5.81
CA ARG A 162 -9.76 3.52 6.24
C ARG A 162 -9.70 4.55 7.35
N TRP A 163 -8.83 4.35 8.34
CA TRP A 163 -8.63 5.29 9.43
C TRP A 163 -8.13 6.65 8.89
N THR A 164 -7.16 6.64 7.97
CA THR A 164 -6.64 7.87 7.33
C THR A 164 -7.73 8.63 6.57
N LEU A 165 -8.60 7.92 5.86
CA LEU A 165 -9.71 8.51 5.12
C LEU A 165 -10.82 9.06 6.03
N ALA A 166 -10.91 8.63 7.30
CA ALA A 166 -11.87 9.12 8.27
C ALA A 166 -11.41 10.41 8.99
N MET A 167 -10.11 10.73 8.96
CA MET A 167 -9.57 11.91 9.64
C MET A 167 -10.16 13.27 9.22
N PRO A 168 -10.56 13.50 7.94
CA PRO A 168 -11.29 14.71 7.57
C PRO A 168 -12.57 14.97 8.38
N ASP A 169 -13.24 13.93 8.91
CA ASP A 169 -14.44 14.13 9.74
C ASP A 169 -14.12 14.74 11.11
N ALA A 170 -12.88 14.61 11.57
CA ALA A 170 -12.42 15.29 12.78
C ALA A 170 -12.35 16.81 12.58
N PHE A 171 -12.00 17.30 11.39
CA PHE A 171 -11.99 18.73 11.09
C PHE A 171 -13.39 19.33 11.16
N ARG A 172 -14.41 18.60 10.70
CA ARG A 172 -15.82 19.05 10.76
C ARG A 172 -16.32 19.26 12.19
N ASN A 173 -15.78 18.50 13.14
CA ASN A 173 -16.19 18.49 14.54
C ASN A 173 -15.11 19.03 15.50
N TRP A 174 -14.12 19.77 14.99
CA TRP A 174 -13.02 20.34 15.77
C TRP A 174 -12.32 19.31 16.69
N GLY A 175 -12.24 18.05 16.25
CA GLY A 175 -11.60 16.95 16.97
C GLY A 175 -12.39 16.43 18.18
N HIS A 176 -13.62 16.87 18.45
CA HIS A 176 -14.38 16.44 19.62
C HIS A 176 -14.79 14.96 19.59
N ASN A 177 -15.11 14.44 18.40
CA ASN A 177 -15.56 13.06 18.22
C ASN A 177 -14.42 12.09 17.82
N ALA A 178 -13.20 12.59 17.70
CA ALA A 178 -12.06 11.78 17.32
C ALA A 178 -11.58 10.94 18.51
N ILE A 179 -11.66 9.61 18.35
CA ILE A 179 -11.07 8.65 19.28
C ILE A 179 -9.71 8.25 18.70
N LEU A 180 -8.65 8.53 19.46
CA LEU A 180 -7.30 8.15 19.11
C LEU A 180 -6.88 6.98 19.98
N GLU A 181 -6.57 5.87 19.33
CA GLU A 181 -5.94 4.73 19.96
C GLU A 181 -4.41 4.93 19.93
N PRO A 182 -3.68 4.62 21.02
CA PRO A 182 -2.22 4.55 20.99
C PRO A 182 -1.71 3.60 19.91
N ALA A 183 -0.53 3.89 19.34
CA ALA A 183 0.06 3.08 18.29
C ALA A 183 0.24 1.61 18.72
N GLU A 184 0.63 1.39 19.97
CA GLU A 184 0.96 0.06 20.52
C GLU A 184 -0.28 -0.82 20.73
N THR A 185 -1.45 -0.19 20.88
CA THR A 185 -2.72 -0.89 21.15
C THR A 185 -3.57 -1.07 19.91
N CYS A 186 -3.28 -0.34 18.82
CA CYS A 186 -4.00 -0.52 17.56
C CYS A 186 -3.67 -1.89 16.94
N ALA A 187 -4.55 -2.39 16.07
CA ALA A 187 -4.42 -3.71 15.47
C ALA A 187 -3.06 -3.93 14.77
N LEU A 188 -2.55 -2.90 14.07
CA LEU A 188 -1.25 -2.95 13.43
C LEU A 188 -0.10 -2.96 14.45
N GLY A 189 -0.12 -2.11 15.48
CA GLY A 189 0.93 -2.10 16.50
C GLY A 189 1.01 -3.39 17.32
N VAL A 190 -0.16 -3.97 17.65
CA VAL A 190 -0.22 -5.29 18.28
C VAL A 190 0.43 -6.34 17.38
N TRP A 191 0.12 -6.36 16.08
CA TRP A 191 0.75 -7.28 15.13
C TRP A 191 2.26 -7.07 15.01
N ILE A 192 2.73 -5.82 14.87
CA ILE A 192 4.15 -5.48 14.79
C ILE A 192 4.91 -6.06 15.99
N HIS A 193 4.42 -5.85 17.21
CA HIS A 193 5.15 -6.26 18.42
C HIS A 193 4.94 -7.72 18.83
N ALA A 194 3.78 -8.31 18.54
CA ALA A 194 3.49 -9.70 18.88
C ALA A 194 4.04 -10.70 17.84
N VAL A 195 4.00 -10.32 16.57
CA VAL A 195 4.33 -11.20 15.43
C VAL A 195 5.52 -10.66 14.65
N GLY A 196 5.41 -9.46 14.08
CA GLY A 196 6.40 -8.89 13.15
C GLY A 196 7.82 -8.91 13.70
N MET A 197 8.06 -8.19 14.79
CA MET A 197 9.37 -8.05 15.43
C MET A 197 9.92 -9.37 15.99
N ARG A 198 9.06 -10.35 16.30
CA ARG A 198 9.51 -11.64 16.87
C ARG A 198 9.84 -12.67 15.81
N ARG A 199 9.05 -12.73 14.74
CA ARG A 199 9.16 -13.76 13.71
C ARG A 199 9.95 -13.33 12.48
N HIS A 200 10.09 -12.03 12.27
CA HIS A 200 10.68 -11.44 11.08
C HIS A 200 11.71 -10.35 11.46
N GLN A 201 12.44 -10.57 12.56
CA GLN A 201 13.45 -9.65 13.08
C GLN A 201 14.59 -9.36 12.08
N ASP A 202 14.77 -10.25 11.11
CA ASP A 202 15.75 -10.18 10.03
C ASP A 202 15.29 -9.31 8.86
N VAL A 203 14.02 -8.91 8.82
CA VAL A 203 13.44 -8.04 7.79
C VAL A 203 13.50 -6.58 8.27
N PRO A 204 14.46 -5.75 7.81
CA PRO A 204 14.66 -4.40 8.34
C PRO A 204 13.45 -3.49 8.18
N ALA A 205 12.64 -3.75 7.14
CA ALA A 205 11.42 -3.00 6.86
C ALA A 205 10.39 -3.05 8.00
N ILE A 206 10.43 -4.05 8.89
CA ILE A 206 9.52 -4.11 10.05
C ILE A 206 9.88 -3.07 11.10
N ALA A 207 11.17 -2.83 11.33
CA ALA A 207 11.60 -1.78 12.25
C ALA A 207 11.23 -0.39 11.70
N THR A 208 11.44 -0.17 10.40
CA THR A 208 11.01 1.06 9.73
C THR A 208 9.49 1.23 9.79
N LEU A 209 8.72 0.16 9.58
CA LEU A 209 7.27 0.18 9.69
C LEU A 209 6.81 0.62 11.09
N ASP A 210 7.41 0.07 12.16
CA ASP A 210 7.09 0.45 13.54
C ASP A 210 7.34 1.94 13.81
N GLU A 211 8.49 2.45 13.36
CA GLU A 211 8.86 3.86 13.50
C GLU A 211 7.86 4.78 12.76
N MET A 212 7.59 4.49 11.48
CA MET A 212 6.66 5.29 10.66
C MET A 212 5.23 5.25 11.21
N HIS A 213 4.81 4.08 11.70
CA HIS A 213 3.50 3.87 12.29
C HIS A 213 3.33 4.67 13.60
N LYS A 214 4.33 4.67 14.48
CA LYS A 214 4.32 5.50 15.71
C LYS A 214 4.27 6.97 15.38
N ALA A 215 5.14 7.43 14.47
CA ALA A 215 5.15 8.81 14.02
C ALA A 215 3.80 9.24 13.44
N PHE A 216 3.13 8.35 12.70
CA PHE A 216 1.79 8.59 12.18
C PHE A 216 0.77 8.85 13.30
N HIS A 217 0.74 8.01 14.34
CA HIS A 217 -0.14 8.20 15.50
C HIS A 217 0.18 9.49 16.29
N ASP A 218 1.45 9.87 16.36
CA ASP A 218 1.86 11.12 16.99
C ASP A 218 1.33 12.34 16.21
N LYS A 219 1.44 12.32 14.88
CA LYS A 219 0.92 13.40 14.02
C LYS A 219 -0.60 13.46 14.01
N ALA A 220 -1.27 12.30 14.00
CA ALA A 220 -2.70 12.20 14.22
C ALA A 220 -3.13 12.89 15.53
N THR A 221 -2.42 12.61 16.61
CA THR A 221 -2.65 13.22 17.92
C THR A 221 -2.43 14.73 17.88
N ALA A 222 -1.34 15.18 17.26
CA ALA A 222 -1.05 16.60 17.08
C ALA A 222 -2.16 17.32 16.29
N THR A 223 -2.70 16.72 15.22
CA THR A 223 -3.82 17.25 14.46
C THR A 223 -5.06 17.44 15.34
N ILE A 224 -5.48 16.40 16.08
CA ILE A 224 -6.66 16.50 16.93
C ILE A 224 -6.49 17.51 18.06
N LEU A 225 -5.31 17.56 18.69
CA LEU A 225 -5.03 18.53 19.74
C LEU A 225 -5.02 19.98 19.21
N ALA A 226 -4.50 20.20 18.00
CA ALA A 226 -4.53 21.51 17.37
C ALA A 226 -5.96 21.94 17.00
N LEU A 227 -6.79 21.01 16.50
CA LEU A 227 -8.21 21.26 16.21
C LEU A 227 -9.00 21.66 17.47
N ARG A 228 -8.81 20.92 18.57
CA ARG A 228 -9.46 21.22 19.86
C ARG A 228 -9.04 22.56 20.46
N LYS A 229 -7.86 23.06 20.07
CA LYS A 229 -7.35 24.39 20.44
C LYS A 229 -7.71 25.48 19.43
N HIS A 230 -8.53 25.17 18.43
CA HIS A 230 -8.87 26.04 17.30
C HIS A 230 -7.66 26.62 16.55
N ASN A 231 -6.54 25.88 16.53
CA ASN A 231 -5.34 26.26 15.80
C ASN A 231 -5.33 25.56 14.42
N GLY A 232 -6.12 26.11 13.49
CA GLY A 232 -6.25 25.58 12.12
C GLY A 232 -4.91 25.38 11.40
N PRO A 233 -4.02 26.38 11.32
CA PRO A 233 -2.75 26.24 10.62
C PRO A 233 -1.87 25.10 11.15
N MET A 234 -1.82 24.91 12.47
CA MET A 234 -1.08 23.81 13.08
C MET A 234 -1.75 22.45 12.80
N ALA A 235 -3.09 22.40 12.84
CA ALA A 235 -3.84 21.19 12.50
C ALA A 235 -3.59 20.75 11.05
N ASP A 236 -3.63 21.69 10.11
CA ASP A 236 -3.37 21.44 8.69
C ASP A 236 -1.95 20.93 8.46
N GLN A 237 -0.95 21.53 9.11
CA GLN A 237 0.44 21.08 8.98
C GLN A 237 0.62 19.67 9.54
N ALA A 238 0.16 19.41 10.76
CA ALA A 238 0.24 18.09 11.36
C ALA A 238 -0.51 17.04 10.53
N TYR A 239 -1.65 17.42 9.94
CA TYR A 239 -2.43 16.52 9.09
C TYR A 239 -1.71 16.18 7.78
N ARG A 240 -1.05 17.16 7.14
CA ARG A 240 -0.22 16.88 5.95
C ARG A 240 0.92 15.90 6.27
N GLU A 241 1.62 16.12 7.38
CA GLU A 241 2.69 15.21 7.84
C GLU A 241 2.14 13.81 8.15
N MET A 242 0.96 13.72 8.76
CA MET A 242 0.26 12.47 8.99
C MET A 242 -0.08 11.73 7.67
N LEU A 243 -0.54 12.46 6.64
CA LEU A 243 -0.84 11.86 5.34
C LEU A 243 0.41 11.27 4.66
N GLU A 244 1.55 11.97 4.74
CA GLU A 244 2.82 11.46 4.23
C GLU A 244 3.27 10.18 4.95
N LEU A 245 3.17 10.16 6.28
CA LEU A 245 3.50 8.98 7.09
C LEU A 245 2.54 7.81 6.81
N SER A 246 1.27 8.10 6.54
CA SER A 246 0.30 7.07 6.15
C SER A 246 0.65 6.45 4.80
N ARG A 247 1.06 7.28 3.84
CA ARG A 247 1.52 6.84 2.53
C ARG A 247 2.72 5.91 2.65
N GLU A 248 3.69 6.26 3.49
CA GLU A 248 4.85 5.40 3.79
C GLU A 248 4.43 4.08 4.45
N THR A 249 3.57 4.15 5.47
CA THR A 249 3.09 2.97 6.20
C THR A 249 2.38 1.99 5.27
N ILE A 250 1.50 2.49 4.38
CA ILE A 250 0.80 1.66 3.39
C ILE A 250 1.77 1.01 2.40
N TYR A 251 2.78 1.76 1.96
CA TYR A 251 3.82 1.25 1.07
C TYR A 251 4.65 0.14 1.75
N LEU A 252 5.12 0.35 2.97
CA LEU A 252 5.87 -0.65 3.73
C LEU A 252 5.05 -1.90 4.01
N LEU A 253 3.77 -1.77 4.33
CA LEU A 253 2.88 -2.92 4.49
C LEU A 253 2.72 -3.71 3.18
N ALA A 254 2.58 -3.04 2.04
CA ALA A 254 2.53 -3.69 0.74
C ALA A 254 3.85 -4.37 0.38
N MET A 255 4.99 -3.77 0.71
CA MET A 255 6.31 -4.35 0.50
C MET A 255 6.52 -5.60 1.37
N LEU A 256 6.11 -5.55 2.64
CA LEU A 256 6.16 -6.71 3.53
C LEU A 256 5.20 -7.81 3.07
N GLU A 257 4.00 -7.46 2.63
CA GLU A 257 3.06 -8.40 2.00
C GLU A 257 3.74 -9.10 0.82
N PHE A 258 4.38 -8.35 -0.07
CA PHE A 258 5.14 -8.89 -1.21
C PHE A 258 6.32 -9.77 -0.80
N GLN A 259 7.12 -9.37 0.18
CA GLN A 259 8.30 -10.12 0.63
C GLN A 259 7.95 -11.39 1.41
N LEU A 260 6.84 -11.40 2.13
CA LEU A 260 6.39 -12.53 2.94
C LEU A 260 5.49 -13.49 2.16
N LEU A 261 4.88 -13.03 1.06
CA LEU A 261 4.31 -13.89 0.02
C LEU A 261 5.48 -14.60 -0.67
N ASP A 262 5.82 -15.78 -0.15
CA ASP A 262 6.86 -16.69 -0.63
C ASP A 262 7.16 -16.51 -2.13
N THR A 263 8.43 -16.23 -2.46
CA THR A 263 8.90 -15.87 -3.81
C THR A 263 8.50 -16.91 -4.86
N ASP A 264 8.33 -18.18 -4.45
CA ASP A 264 7.87 -19.29 -5.27
C ASP A 264 6.38 -19.20 -5.68
N SER A 265 5.56 -18.50 -4.90
CA SER A 265 4.14 -18.27 -5.20
C SER A 265 3.98 -17.16 -6.25
N ILE A 266 4.85 -16.14 -6.17
CA ILE A 266 4.91 -15.04 -7.14
C ILE A 266 5.49 -15.52 -8.48
N ALA A 267 6.57 -16.31 -8.45
CA ALA A 267 7.17 -16.90 -9.66
C ALA A 267 6.19 -17.81 -10.41
N ARG A 268 5.39 -18.60 -9.68
CA ARG A 268 4.31 -19.40 -10.29
C ARG A 268 3.23 -18.53 -10.92
N THR A 269 2.84 -17.44 -10.26
CA THR A 269 1.82 -16.52 -10.80
C THR A 269 2.32 -15.81 -12.06
N ALA A 270 3.61 -15.40 -12.08
CA ALA A 270 4.26 -14.80 -13.24
C ALA A 270 4.44 -15.80 -14.41
N SER A 271 4.80 -17.05 -14.14
CA SER A 271 4.92 -18.10 -15.16
C SER A 271 3.60 -18.36 -15.89
N ILE A 272 2.46 -18.26 -15.20
CA ILE A 272 1.13 -18.45 -15.83
C ILE A 272 0.81 -17.26 -16.77
N LEU A 273 1.39 -16.08 -16.55
CA LEU A 273 1.24 -14.93 -17.46
C LEU A 273 2.07 -15.09 -18.73
N ASP A 274 3.23 -15.74 -18.67
CA ASP A 274 4.05 -16.02 -19.86
C ASP A 274 3.43 -17.11 -20.75
N ASP A 275 2.75 -18.10 -20.18
CA ASP A 275 2.00 -19.13 -20.93
C ASP A 275 0.70 -18.60 -21.58
N ALA A 276 0.29 -17.37 -21.24
CA ALA A 276 -0.91 -16.72 -21.78
C ALA A 276 -0.63 -15.79 -22.97
N LYS A 277 0.64 -15.64 -23.39
CA LYS A 277 0.97 -14.95 -24.65
C LYS A 277 0.62 -15.88 -25.84
N PRO A 278 -0.18 -15.40 -26.81
CA PRO A 278 -0.58 -16.19 -27.98
C PRO A 278 0.59 -16.51 -28.91
#